data_AF-A0A6G8QEP4-F1
#
_entry.id   AF-A0A6G8QEP4-F1
#
_cell.length_a   1.000
_cell.length_b   1.000
_cell.length_c   1.000
_cell.angle_alpha   90.00
_cell.angle_beta   90.00
_cell.angle_gamma   90.00
#
_symmetry.space_group_name_H-M   'P 1'
#
loop_
_entity.id
_entity.type
_entity.pdbx_description
1 polymer ?
#
loop_
_entity_poly.entity_id
_entity_poly.type
_entity_poly.pdbx_seq_one_letter_code
_entity_poly.pdbx_strand_id
1 'polypeptide(L)'
;MTHAQVKAKAAVRILASLMAALVIWTAAPASRAEAGLARVGPVDQNTKFPGWIEDEKGLRLAPCLSPPNCSTTLPEEDRPPSTPDNIGDRVTYWSATASLNTNGGGDASLELATRGGFMPHSKPIDGAQQVLNRIRIRADNLKPGATYEVTHPYGAETFTNVRGGRRGIDFTEDVGCLQAPCGDFATTLNGRVGPWLAWDTAAHNPPAGYVGDPSTPHEVTGSPMTDADGNPQNYFEIEGPNIGGPGVDVVRTALFSVEGKVSGLTAFASPAGGSPGKARSVSLTASDPRAEVFYTTDGTEPTGESTPYTRPLRLEKTTTVKYLALGPPDEKGERERSPVRTETYEIQD
;
A
#
# COMPACT_ATOMS: atom_id res chain seq x y z
N MET A 1 -84.50 12.85 -26.24
CA MET A 1 -84.79 11.50 -26.76
C MET A 1 -83.44 10.80 -26.87
N THR A 2 -83.05 9.94 -25.90
CA THR A 2 -83.18 8.44 -25.95
C THR A 2 -82.38 7.85 -27.11
N HIS A 3 -81.48 6.86 -27.00
CA HIS A 3 -81.05 5.90 -25.95
C HIS A 3 -79.60 5.42 -26.29
N ALA A 4 -78.78 4.76 -25.46
CA ALA A 4 -78.80 4.38 -24.04
C ALA A 4 -77.33 4.11 -23.56
N GLN A 5 -77.14 3.51 -22.37
CA GLN A 5 -75.85 3.01 -21.85
C GLN A 5 -75.73 1.48 -22.00
N VAL A 6 -74.54 0.97 -22.34
CA VAL A 6 -74.12 -0.41 -22.01
C VAL A 6 -72.69 -0.39 -21.47
N LYS A 7 -72.48 -0.99 -20.30
CA LYS A 7 -71.18 -1.10 -19.61
C LYS A 7 -70.48 -2.41 -20.00
N ALA A 8 -69.16 -2.37 -20.20
CA ALA A 8 -68.28 -3.53 -20.09
C ALA A 8 -67.02 -3.15 -19.28
N LYS A 9 -66.46 -4.11 -18.54
CA LYS A 9 -65.49 -3.87 -17.43
C LYS A 9 -64.03 -4.04 -17.85
N ALA A 10 -63.14 -3.49 -17.00
CA ALA A 10 -61.72 -3.82 -16.82
C ALA A 10 -60.77 -3.45 -18.00
N ALA A 11 -59.62 -2.81 -17.78
CA ALA A 11 -58.68 -2.99 -16.67
C ALA A 11 -57.94 -1.69 -16.30
N VAL A 12 -57.77 -1.43 -15.00
CA VAL A 12 -56.88 -0.38 -14.50
C VAL A 12 -55.44 -0.92 -14.56
N ARG A 13 -54.64 -0.42 -15.51
CA ARG A 13 -53.18 -0.60 -15.48
C ARG A 13 -52.55 0.59 -14.77
N ILE A 14 -52.12 0.39 -13.53
CA ILE A 14 -51.29 1.34 -12.80
C ILE A 14 -49.90 1.32 -13.45
N LEU A 15 -49.53 2.38 -14.19
CA LEU A 15 -48.13 2.64 -14.50
C LEU A 15 -47.48 3.29 -13.28
N ALA A 16 -46.83 2.48 -12.46
CA ALA A 16 -45.84 2.97 -11.50
C ALA A 16 -44.52 3.20 -12.25
N SER A 17 -44.33 4.40 -12.78
CA SER A 17 -43.07 4.82 -13.39
C SER A 17 -42.00 5.00 -12.31
N LEU A 18 -41.03 4.08 -12.24
CA LEU A 18 -39.86 4.24 -11.38
C LEU A 18 -39.05 5.47 -11.83
N MET A 19 -38.98 6.50 -10.99
CA MET A 19 -37.87 7.44 -11.02
C MET A 19 -36.67 6.78 -10.34
N ALA A 20 -35.74 6.25 -11.13
CA ALA A 20 -34.42 5.94 -10.64
C ALA A 20 -33.70 7.26 -10.33
N ALA A 21 -33.59 7.60 -9.04
CA ALA A 21 -32.79 8.73 -8.60
C ALA A 21 -31.32 8.41 -8.84
N LEU A 22 -30.74 8.99 -9.89
CA LEU A 22 -29.32 8.87 -10.19
C LEU A 22 -28.54 9.71 -9.17
N VAL A 23 -28.15 9.09 -8.06
CA VAL A 23 -27.27 9.71 -7.06
C VAL A 23 -25.87 9.75 -7.67
N ILE A 24 -25.55 10.86 -8.34
CA ILE A 24 -24.19 11.11 -8.82
C ILE A 24 -23.32 11.41 -7.60
N TRP A 25 -22.61 10.40 -7.11
CA TRP A 25 -21.51 10.58 -6.17
C TRP A 25 -20.38 11.35 -6.86
N THR A 26 -20.38 12.68 -6.72
CA THR A 26 -19.19 13.48 -7.00
C THR A 26 -18.22 13.30 -5.84
N ALA A 27 -17.54 12.14 -5.80
CA ALA A 27 -16.32 12.01 -5.00
C ALA A 27 -15.37 13.11 -5.50
N ALA A 28 -15.11 14.11 -4.64
CA ALA A 28 -14.06 15.07 -4.93
C ALA A 28 -12.74 14.28 -4.99
N PRO A 29 -12.00 14.29 -6.11
CA PRO A 29 -10.75 13.55 -6.17
C PRO A 29 -9.82 14.14 -5.12
N ALA A 30 -9.42 13.33 -4.14
CA ALA A 30 -8.34 13.66 -3.24
C ALA A 30 -7.14 14.12 -4.09
N SER A 31 -6.50 15.23 -3.72
CA SER A 31 -5.43 15.79 -4.53
C SER A 31 -4.31 14.78 -4.67
N ARG A 32 -4.01 14.33 -5.90
CA ARG A 32 -2.98 13.33 -6.23
C ARG A 32 -1.54 13.77 -5.90
N ALA A 33 -1.37 14.89 -5.21
CA ALA A 33 -0.09 15.55 -4.94
C ALA A 33 0.83 14.78 -3.97
N GLU A 34 0.32 13.80 -3.23
CA GLU A 34 1.10 12.93 -2.33
C GLU A 34 0.87 11.43 -2.57
N ALA A 35 0.35 11.07 -3.76
CA ALA A 35 -0.09 9.72 -4.10
C ALA A 35 0.75 9.14 -5.25
N GLY A 36 1.82 8.41 -4.91
CA GLY A 36 2.64 7.69 -5.87
C GLY A 36 4.08 7.46 -5.41
N LEU A 37 4.96 7.23 -6.38
CA LEU A 37 6.40 7.11 -6.20
C LEU A 37 7.11 8.34 -6.77
N ALA A 38 8.00 8.94 -5.98
CA ALA A 38 8.62 10.22 -6.32
C ALA A 38 9.92 10.07 -7.13
N ARG A 39 10.82 9.16 -6.72
CA ARG A 39 12.19 9.10 -7.25
C ARG A 39 12.79 7.69 -7.23
N VAL A 40 13.68 7.43 -8.18
CA VAL A 40 14.63 6.30 -8.12
C VAL A 40 16.01 6.80 -7.69
N GLY A 41 16.71 5.98 -6.91
CA GLY A 41 18.07 6.25 -6.46
C GLY A 41 19.12 5.96 -7.54
N PRO A 42 20.41 6.29 -7.26
CA PRO A 42 21.53 5.90 -8.12
C PRO A 42 21.53 4.40 -8.40
N VAL A 43 21.90 4.01 -9.61
CA VAL A 43 22.07 2.59 -9.98
C VAL A 43 23.34 2.04 -9.34
N ASP A 44 23.21 0.97 -8.57
CA ASP A 44 24.35 0.28 -7.97
C ASP A 44 25.19 -0.44 -9.04
N GLN A 45 26.52 -0.38 -8.90
CA GLN A 45 27.44 -0.85 -9.95
C GLN A 45 27.53 -2.38 -10.04
N ASN A 46 27.16 -3.12 -9.00
CA ASN A 46 27.28 -4.58 -8.95
C ASN A 46 25.97 -5.25 -9.36
N THR A 47 24.87 -4.87 -8.72
CA THR A 47 23.52 -5.40 -8.98
C THR A 47 22.89 -4.82 -10.24
N LYS A 48 23.29 -3.60 -10.64
CA LYS A 48 22.70 -2.78 -11.72
C LYS A 48 21.23 -2.39 -11.51
N PHE A 49 20.76 -2.48 -10.27
CA PHE A 49 19.45 -1.99 -9.86
C PHE A 49 19.60 -0.65 -9.11
N PRO A 50 18.57 0.22 -9.09
CA PRO A 50 18.53 1.36 -8.18
C PRO A 50 18.82 0.97 -6.72
N GLY A 51 19.70 1.71 -6.05
CA GLY A 51 19.98 1.49 -4.62
C GLY A 51 18.79 1.76 -3.70
N TRP A 52 17.79 2.50 -4.18
CA TRP A 52 16.50 2.71 -3.53
C TRP A 52 15.43 3.21 -4.49
N ILE A 53 14.17 3.15 -4.06
CA ILE A 53 13.02 3.85 -4.65
C ILE A 53 12.32 4.60 -3.51
N GLU A 54 11.94 5.86 -3.77
CA GLU A 54 11.34 6.77 -2.80
C GLU A 54 9.88 7.02 -3.15
N ASP A 55 9.00 7.02 -2.14
CA ASP A 55 7.61 7.47 -2.32
C ASP A 55 7.45 9.00 -2.20
N GLU A 56 6.26 9.51 -2.54
CA GLU A 56 5.94 10.95 -2.36
C GLU A 56 5.96 11.40 -0.89
N LYS A 57 5.99 10.47 0.08
CA LYS A 57 6.21 10.76 1.50
C LYS A 57 7.69 10.74 1.88
N GLY A 58 8.62 10.60 0.93
CA GLY A 58 10.06 10.61 1.17
C GLY A 58 10.62 9.36 1.88
N LEU A 59 9.85 8.28 2.00
CA LEU A 59 10.33 6.99 2.48
C LEU A 59 11.04 6.23 1.36
N ARG A 60 12.32 5.94 1.56
CA ARG A 60 13.16 5.16 0.64
C ARG A 60 13.17 3.70 1.04
N LEU A 61 12.91 2.83 0.08
CA LEU A 61 13.08 1.38 0.24
C LEU A 61 14.19 0.88 -0.70
N ALA A 62 15.09 0.05 -0.17
CA ALA A 62 16.20 -0.57 -0.88
C ALA A 62 15.81 -1.94 -1.44
N PRO A 63 16.57 -2.48 -2.41
CA PRO A 63 16.54 -3.90 -2.73
C PRO A 63 16.66 -4.79 -1.48
N CYS A 64 15.65 -5.63 -1.24
CA CYS A 64 15.62 -6.58 -0.13
C CYS A 64 16.49 -7.81 -0.47
N LEU A 65 17.81 -7.63 -0.37
CA LEU A 65 18.84 -8.60 -0.78
C LEU A 65 19.65 -9.20 0.39
N SER A 66 19.17 -9.05 1.63
CA SER A 66 19.84 -9.55 2.83
C SER A 66 18.80 -9.89 3.90
N PRO A 67 18.95 -10.98 4.68
CA PRO A 67 18.03 -11.28 5.77
C PRO A 67 18.06 -10.20 6.89
N PRO A 68 17.05 -10.14 7.77
CA PRO A 68 15.78 -10.88 7.73
C PRO A 68 14.76 -10.30 6.72
N ASN A 69 13.51 -10.81 6.74
CA ASN A 69 12.33 -10.17 6.14
C ASN A 69 12.34 -9.90 4.62
N CYS A 70 13.15 -10.62 3.85
CA CYS A 70 13.13 -10.57 2.38
C CYS A 70 12.63 -11.90 1.79
N SER A 71 11.55 -11.88 1.02
CA SER A 71 10.95 -13.07 0.38
C SER A 71 11.55 -13.43 -0.99
N THR A 72 12.64 -12.76 -1.39
CA THR A 72 13.31 -13.03 -2.66
C THR A 72 14.38 -14.10 -2.52
N THR A 73 14.82 -14.68 -3.65
CA THR A 73 15.99 -15.56 -3.69
C THR A 73 17.22 -14.75 -3.28
N LEU A 74 17.70 -14.99 -2.05
CA LEU A 74 18.81 -14.25 -1.48
C LEU A 74 20.13 -14.55 -2.21
N PRO A 75 21.00 -13.54 -2.40
CA PRO A 75 22.41 -13.73 -2.72
C PRO A 75 23.14 -14.59 -1.68
N GLU A 76 24.21 -15.25 -2.10
CA GLU A 76 25.17 -15.93 -1.22
C GLU A 76 25.88 -14.90 -0.33
N GLU A 77 26.00 -15.18 0.98
CA GLU A 77 26.48 -14.21 1.99
C GLU A 77 28.00 -13.98 1.97
N ASP A 78 28.78 -14.85 1.33
CA ASP A 78 30.25 -14.79 1.31
C ASP A 78 30.83 -13.82 0.26
N ARG A 79 29.97 -13.29 -0.63
CA ARG A 79 30.33 -12.35 -1.70
C ARG A 79 29.22 -11.31 -1.92
N PRO A 80 29.53 -10.08 -2.36
CA PRO A 80 28.52 -9.05 -2.54
C PRO A 80 27.46 -9.46 -3.58
N PRO A 81 26.20 -8.96 -3.47
CA PRO A 81 25.19 -9.16 -4.50
C PRO A 81 25.62 -8.56 -5.85
N SER A 82 25.45 -9.29 -6.95
CA SER A 82 25.83 -8.84 -8.29
C SER A 82 24.99 -9.48 -9.39
N THR A 83 24.75 -8.76 -10.49
CA THR A 83 24.24 -9.37 -11.72
C THR A 83 25.41 -9.72 -12.65
N PRO A 84 25.46 -10.92 -13.26
CA PRO A 84 24.52 -12.03 -13.11
C PRO A 84 24.91 -13.04 -12.01
N ASP A 85 26.06 -12.86 -11.36
CA ASP A 85 26.76 -13.95 -10.67
C ASP A 85 26.29 -14.25 -9.23
N ASN A 86 25.61 -13.30 -8.57
CA ASN A 86 25.14 -13.45 -7.20
C ASN A 86 23.86 -12.63 -6.93
N ILE A 87 22.77 -12.94 -7.64
CA ILE A 87 21.46 -12.32 -7.43
C ILE A 87 20.32 -13.25 -7.87
N GLY A 88 19.16 -13.14 -7.22
CA GLY A 88 17.94 -13.81 -7.64
C GLY A 88 17.39 -13.30 -8.99
N ASP A 89 16.53 -14.09 -9.62
CA ASP A 89 15.72 -13.69 -10.79
C ASP A 89 14.72 -12.56 -10.51
N ARG A 90 14.51 -12.28 -9.22
CA ARG A 90 13.60 -11.30 -8.64
C ARG A 90 14.33 -10.47 -7.58
N VAL A 91 14.00 -9.18 -7.52
CA VAL A 91 14.52 -8.25 -6.51
C VAL A 91 13.34 -7.44 -5.95
N THR A 92 12.82 -7.77 -4.76
CA THR A 92 11.74 -6.95 -4.19
C THR A 92 12.31 -5.68 -3.54
N TYR A 93 11.73 -4.51 -3.84
CA TYR A 93 11.90 -3.29 -3.04
C TYR A 93 10.81 -3.21 -1.98
N TRP A 94 9.58 -3.51 -2.39
CA TRP A 94 8.39 -3.53 -1.55
C TRP A 94 7.35 -4.52 -2.08
N SER A 95 6.66 -5.22 -1.20
CA SER A 95 5.37 -5.85 -1.52
C SER A 95 4.42 -5.83 -0.33
N ALA A 96 3.12 -5.75 -0.62
CA ALA A 96 2.06 -6.04 0.32
C ALA A 96 1.08 -7.01 -0.33
N THR A 97 0.84 -8.14 0.33
CA THR A 97 -0.06 -9.19 -0.17
C THR A 97 -1.16 -9.47 0.83
N ALA A 98 -2.39 -9.65 0.34
CA ALA A 98 -3.55 -9.99 1.16
C ALA A 98 -4.34 -11.13 0.49
N SER A 99 -5.04 -11.92 1.31
CA SER A 99 -5.88 -13.02 0.84
C SER A 99 -7.23 -13.05 1.56
N LEU A 100 -8.23 -13.59 0.87
CA LEU A 100 -9.61 -13.73 1.31
C LEU A 100 -10.11 -15.13 0.92
N ASN A 101 -11.06 -15.66 1.69
CA ASN A 101 -11.84 -16.83 1.28
C ASN A 101 -13.02 -16.35 0.43
N THR A 102 -13.30 -17.06 -0.67
CA THR A 102 -14.52 -16.87 -1.48
C THR A 102 -15.43 -18.09 -1.39
N ASN A 103 -16.64 -17.95 -1.93
CA ASN A 103 -17.67 -18.98 -1.94
C ASN A 103 -17.18 -20.37 -2.40
N GLY A 104 -17.76 -21.42 -1.84
CA GLY A 104 -17.44 -22.81 -2.22
C GLY A 104 -16.02 -23.25 -1.88
N GLY A 105 -15.32 -22.56 -0.97
CA GLY A 105 -13.93 -22.85 -0.62
C GLY A 105 -12.92 -22.36 -1.67
N GLY A 106 -13.26 -21.30 -2.41
CA GLY A 106 -12.30 -20.61 -3.26
C GLY A 106 -11.45 -19.61 -2.46
N ASP A 107 -10.44 -19.05 -3.12
CA ASP A 107 -9.64 -17.95 -2.59
C ASP A 107 -9.72 -16.71 -3.49
N ALA A 108 -9.39 -15.57 -2.90
CA ALA A 108 -8.99 -14.37 -3.63
C ALA A 108 -7.68 -13.84 -3.05
N SER A 109 -6.87 -13.23 -3.90
CA SER A 109 -5.56 -12.68 -3.54
C SER A 109 -5.26 -11.36 -4.25
N LEU A 110 -4.59 -10.49 -3.52
CA LEU A 110 -4.06 -9.21 -3.96
C LEU A 110 -2.54 -9.21 -3.80
N GLU A 111 -1.81 -8.88 -4.87
CA GLU A 111 -0.37 -8.60 -4.86
C GLU A 111 -0.16 -7.14 -5.29
N LEU A 112 0.27 -6.31 -4.34
CA LEU A 112 0.78 -4.96 -4.58
C LEU A 112 2.29 -5.04 -4.47
N ALA A 113 3.06 -4.56 -5.45
CA ALA A 113 4.52 -4.65 -5.38
C ALA A 113 5.24 -3.56 -6.18
N THR A 114 6.46 -3.22 -5.73
CA THR A 114 7.49 -2.64 -6.59
C THR A 114 8.71 -3.55 -6.58
N ARG A 115 9.10 -4.04 -7.75
CA ARG A 115 10.09 -5.11 -7.85
C ARG A 115 10.93 -5.04 -9.12
N GLY A 116 12.21 -5.34 -8.94
CA GLY A 116 13.14 -5.67 -9.99
C GLY A 116 12.98 -7.09 -10.52
N GLY A 117 13.35 -7.26 -11.77
CA GLY A 117 13.50 -8.52 -12.49
C GLY A 117 14.31 -8.28 -13.75
N PHE A 118 14.21 -9.19 -14.71
CA PHE A 118 14.96 -9.12 -15.96
C PHE A 118 13.99 -9.24 -17.16
N MET A 119 14.27 -8.52 -18.25
CA MET A 119 13.45 -8.51 -19.45
C MET A 119 14.34 -8.49 -20.71
N PRO A 120 14.08 -9.36 -21.71
CA PRO A 120 13.00 -10.35 -21.82
C PRO A 120 13.28 -11.69 -21.11
N HIS A 121 14.32 -11.76 -20.27
CA HIS A 121 14.81 -13.01 -19.68
C HIS A 121 14.23 -13.28 -18.29
N SER A 122 13.72 -14.48 -18.00
CA SER A 122 13.27 -14.85 -16.65
C SER A 122 14.42 -15.23 -15.69
N LYS A 123 15.60 -14.64 -15.84
CA LYS A 123 16.81 -14.95 -15.06
C LYS A 123 17.81 -13.79 -15.09
N PRO A 124 18.76 -13.71 -14.13
CA PRO A 124 19.79 -12.69 -14.11
C PRO A 124 20.61 -12.63 -15.41
N ILE A 125 20.61 -11.46 -16.04
CA ILE A 125 21.38 -11.10 -17.23
C ILE A 125 21.79 -9.63 -17.10
N ASP A 126 23.07 -9.32 -17.28
CA ASP A 126 23.55 -7.93 -17.26
C ASP A 126 23.00 -7.15 -18.47
N GLY A 127 22.58 -5.90 -18.25
CA GLY A 127 21.89 -5.06 -19.22
C GLY A 127 20.41 -5.41 -19.47
N ALA A 128 19.84 -6.40 -18.77
CA ALA A 128 18.42 -6.79 -18.90
C ALA A 128 17.54 -6.34 -17.73
N GLN A 129 18.08 -5.58 -16.77
CA GLN A 129 17.38 -5.19 -15.54
C GLN A 129 16.16 -4.32 -15.83
N GLN A 130 15.06 -4.66 -15.17
CA GLN A 130 13.79 -3.96 -15.23
C GLN A 130 13.28 -3.74 -13.81
N VAL A 131 12.66 -2.60 -13.51
CA VAL A 131 11.78 -2.45 -12.33
C VAL A 131 10.35 -2.22 -12.80
N LEU A 132 9.38 -2.81 -12.11
CA LEU A 132 7.96 -2.60 -12.32
C LEU A 132 7.22 -2.37 -11.00
N ASN A 133 6.18 -1.55 -11.09
CA ASN A 133 5.12 -1.31 -10.11
C ASN A 133 3.93 -2.19 -10.51
N ARG A 134 3.33 -2.95 -9.58
CA ARG A 134 2.32 -3.99 -9.86
C ARG A 134 1.11 -3.87 -8.96
N ILE A 135 -0.07 -4.04 -9.58
CA ILE A 135 -1.31 -4.50 -8.93
C ILE A 135 -1.73 -5.79 -9.61
N ARG A 136 -1.95 -6.85 -8.84
CA ARG A 136 -2.52 -8.11 -9.33
C ARG A 136 -3.65 -8.55 -8.42
N ILE A 137 -4.79 -8.86 -9.03
CA ILE A 137 -6.00 -9.34 -8.35
C ILE A 137 -6.37 -10.69 -8.96
N ARG A 138 -6.62 -11.68 -8.10
CA ARG A 138 -7.15 -13.00 -8.46
C ARG A 138 -8.33 -13.32 -7.58
N ALA A 139 -9.39 -13.90 -8.12
CA ALA A 139 -10.50 -14.41 -7.33
C ALA A 139 -11.17 -15.62 -7.99
N ASP A 140 -11.41 -16.66 -7.19
CA ASP A 140 -11.99 -17.93 -7.60
C ASP A 140 -13.49 -18.01 -7.21
N ASN A 141 -14.21 -18.93 -7.86
CA ASN A 141 -15.59 -19.35 -7.53
C ASN A 141 -16.67 -18.25 -7.58
N LEU A 142 -16.43 -17.21 -8.37
CA LEU A 142 -17.39 -16.13 -8.61
C LEU A 142 -18.64 -16.61 -9.37
N LYS A 143 -19.73 -15.85 -9.27
CA LYS A 143 -20.98 -16.08 -10.02
C LYS A 143 -20.78 -15.73 -11.50
N PRO A 144 -20.90 -16.68 -12.45
CA PRO A 144 -20.73 -16.40 -13.87
C PRO A 144 -21.68 -15.29 -14.36
N GLY A 145 -21.15 -14.36 -15.16
CA GLY A 145 -21.91 -13.27 -15.75
C GLY A 145 -22.27 -12.12 -14.80
N ALA A 146 -21.92 -12.21 -13.51
CA ALA A 146 -22.12 -11.13 -12.55
C ALA A 146 -21.04 -10.04 -12.67
N THR A 147 -21.26 -8.93 -11.97
CA THR A 147 -20.27 -7.88 -11.74
C THR A 147 -19.77 -7.97 -10.30
N TYR A 148 -18.49 -7.70 -10.10
CA TYR A 148 -17.85 -7.54 -8.80
C TYR A 148 -17.03 -6.25 -8.80
N GLU A 149 -16.98 -5.58 -7.65
CA GLU A 149 -16.07 -4.47 -7.38
C GLU A 149 -14.98 -4.95 -6.42
N VAL A 150 -13.73 -4.58 -6.70
CA VAL A 150 -12.57 -4.95 -5.88
C VAL A 150 -11.87 -3.69 -5.41
N THR A 151 -11.96 -3.44 -4.11
CA THR A 151 -11.42 -2.25 -3.45
C THR A 151 -10.10 -2.61 -2.77
N HIS A 152 -9.04 -1.83 -3.01
CA HIS A 152 -7.70 -2.09 -2.50
C HIS A 152 -6.99 -0.77 -2.12
N PRO A 153 -5.86 -0.76 -1.40
CA PRO A 153 -5.27 0.47 -0.86
C PRO A 153 -4.80 1.55 -1.85
N TYR A 154 -4.95 1.35 -3.15
CA TYR A 154 -4.57 2.32 -4.21
C TYR A 154 -5.66 2.49 -5.29
N GLY A 155 -6.91 2.13 -5.00
CA GLY A 155 -8.03 2.29 -5.92
C GLY A 155 -9.12 1.22 -5.79
N ALA A 156 -10.02 1.19 -6.76
CA ALA A 156 -11.03 0.15 -6.91
C ALA A 156 -11.18 -0.24 -8.38
N GLU A 157 -11.43 -1.52 -8.63
CA GLU A 157 -11.57 -2.11 -9.97
C GLU A 157 -12.93 -2.78 -10.14
N THR A 158 -13.66 -2.45 -11.20
CA THR A 158 -14.96 -3.09 -11.51
C THR A 158 -14.80 -4.17 -12.58
N PHE A 159 -15.05 -5.42 -12.21
CA PHE A 159 -15.01 -6.58 -13.11
C PHE A 159 -16.43 -7.01 -13.49
N THR A 160 -16.83 -6.73 -14.73
CA THR A 160 -18.14 -7.13 -15.28
C THR A 160 -18.07 -8.47 -16.01
N ASN A 161 -19.19 -9.20 -16.04
CA ASN A 161 -19.33 -10.47 -16.77
C ASN A 161 -18.23 -11.50 -16.43
N VAL A 162 -17.94 -11.66 -15.12
CA VAL A 162 -16.86 -12.53 -14.66
C VAL A 162 -17.13 -14.01 -14.96
N ARG A 163 -16.06 -14.82 -14.95
CA ARG A 163 -16.16 -16.28 -15.07
C ARG A 163 -16.37 -16.91 -13.69
N GLY A 164 -16.97 -18.10 -13.64
CA GLY A 164 -16.97 -18.92 -12.43
C GLY A 164 -15.81 -19.91 -12.40
N GLY A 165 -15.64 -20.58 -11.25
CA GLY A 165 -14.51 -21.48 -11.01
C GLY A 165 -13.20 -20.72 -10.80
N ARG A 166 -12.07 -21.39 -11.06
CA ARG A 166 -10.73 -20.83 -10.82
C ARG A 166 -10.44 -19.60 -11.68
N ARG A 167 -9.96 -18.54 -11.03
CA ARG A 167 -9.59 -17.23 -11.60
C ARG A 167 -10.71 -16.63 -12.45
N GLY A 168 -11.88 -16.52 -11.82
CA GLY A 168 -13.01 -15.75 -12.32
C GLY A 168 -12.65 -14.28 -12.58
N ILE A 169 -11.80 -13.72 -11.71
CA ILE A 169 -10.98 -12.54 -11.96
C ILE A 169 -9.51 -12.99 -12.13
N ASP A 170 -8.88 -12.54 -13.22
CA ASP A 170 -7.45 -12.72 -13.52
C ASP A 170 -6.91 -11.38 -14.04
N PHE A 171 -6.54 -10.49 -13.12
CA PHE A 171 -6.09 -9.13 -13.43
C PHE A 171 -4.61 -8.93 -13.06
N THR A 172 -3.89 -8.16 -13.87
CA THR A 172 -2.55 -7.66 -13.55
C THR A 172 -2.32 -6.36 -14.31
N GLU A 173 -2.12 -5.28 -13.57
CA GLU A 173 -1.56 -4.02 -14.04
C GLU A 173 -0.07 -4.00 -13.64
N ASP A 174 0.82 -3.95 -14.63
CA ASP A 174 2.24 -3.69 -14.42
C ASP A 174 2.56 -2.33 -15.06
N VAL A 175 3.37 -1.50 -14.40
CA VAL A 175 3.85 -0.21 -14.91
C VAL A 175 5.35 -0.10 -14.72
N GLY A 176 6.07 0.27 -15.78
CA GLY A 176 7.53 0.25 -15.86
C GLY A 176 7.98 -0.04 -17.30
N CYS A 177 9.22 -0.52 -17.47
CA CYS A 177 9.71 -0.92 -18.79
C CYS A 177 9.13 -2.27 -19.22
N LEU A 178 7.96 -2.30 -19.87
CA LEU A 178 7.29 -3.55 -20.30
C LEU A 178 7.77 -4.10 -21.66
N GLN A 179 8.75 -3.45 -22.29
CA GLN A 179 9.32 -3.85 -23.58
C GLN A 179 10.82 -3.54 -23.60
N ALA A 180 11.64 -4.56 -23.89
CA ALA A 180 13.09 -4.39 -24.01
C ALA A 180 13.48 -3.54 -25.23
N PRO A 181 14.63 -2.83 -25.19
CA PRO A 181 15.60 -2.78 -24.10
C PRO A 181 15.14 -1.93 -22.91
N CYS A 182 15.44 -2.38 -21.70
CA CYS A 182 15.23 -1.61 -20.48
C CYS A 182 16.50 -0.86 -20.08
N GLY A 183 16.34 0.20 -19.27
CA GLY A 183 17.44 1.05 -18.83
C GLY A 183 16.99 2.32 -18.10
N ASP A 184 15.77 2.80 -18.36
CA ASP A 184 15.14 3.86 -17.56
C ASP A 184 14.26 3.27 -16.45
N PHE A 185 14.79 3.25 -15.24
CA PHE A 185 14.05 2.82 -14.04
C PHE A 185 12.99 3.83 -13.59
N ALA A 186 13.05 5.11 -13.99
CA ALA A 186 12.04 6.10 -13.63
C ALA A 186 10.67 5.78 -14.26
N THR A 187 10.63 4.95 -15.30
CA THR A 187 9.37 4.42 -15.87
C THR A 187 8.47 3.75 -14.82
N THR A 188 9.03 3.17 -13.75
CA THR A 188 8.26 2.54 -12.65
C THR A 188 7.47 3.55 -11.81
N LEU A 189 7.84 4.84 -11.82
CA LEU A 189 7.23 5.88 -11.00
C LEU A 189 5.84 6.30 -11.51
N ASN A 190 5.51 5.96 -12.75
CA ASN A 190 4.20 6.22 -13.35
C ASN A 190 3.09 5.28 -12.82
N GLY A 191 3.46 4.27 -12.02
CA GLY A 191 2.50 3.36 -11.39
C GLY A 191 1.84 3.99 -10.16
N ARG A 192 0.62 3.53 -9.84
CA ARG A 192 -0.21 4.08 -8.75
C ARG A 192 -0.01 3.42 -7.38
N VAL A 193 0.86 2.41 -7.27
CA VAL A 193 1.21 1.79 -5.98
C VAL A 193 2.29 2.64 -5.31
N GLY A 194 1.81 3.59 -4.50
CA GLY A 194 2.57 4.50 -3.65
C GLY A 194 1.63 5.54 -3.01
N PRO A 195 1.95 6.11 -1.84
CA PRO A 195 3.12 5.85 -1.01
C PRO A 195 3.08 4.47 -0.33
N TRP A 196 4.20 4.02 0.22
CA TRP A 196 4.34 2.63 0.68
C TRP A 196 3.36 2.32 1.83
N LEU A 197 2.69 1.16 1.77
CA LEU A 197 2.04 0.64 2.97
C LEU A 197 3.10 0.08 3.90
N ALA A 198 2.94 0.37 5.19
CA ALA A 198 3.67 -0.25 6.28
C ALA A 198 2.67 -0.94 7.22
N TRP A 199 3.15 -1.81 8.10
CA TRP A 199 2.35 -2.24 9.25
C TRP A 199 1.80 -1.02 10.00
N ASP A 200 0.55 -1.11 10.46
CA ASP A 200 0.11 -0.26 11.56
C ASP A 200 1.00 -0.54 12.78
N THR A 201 1.08 0.45 13.65
CA THR A 201 1.92 0.41 14.85
C THR A 201 1.09 0.38 16.14
N ALA A 202 -0.22 0.13 16.04
CA ALA A 202 -1.15 0.12 17.17
C ALA A 202 -0.99 -1.14 18.02
N ALA A 203 -0.71 -2.30 17.39
CA ALA A 203 -0.40 -3.54 18.08
C ALA A 203 1.12 -3.77 18.22
N HIS A 204 1.87 -3.70 17.13
CA HIS A 204 3.31 -3.95 17.10
C HIS A 204 4.02 -2.99 16.13
N ASN A 205 5.22 -2.55 16.47
CA ASN A 205 6.07 -1.84 15.49
C ASN A 205 6.64 -2.85 14.47
N PRO A 206 6.85 -2.44 13.20
CA PRO A 206 7.56 -3.27 12.24
C PRO A 206 9.00 -3.54 12.70
N PRO A 207 9.64 -4.63 12.22
CA PRO A 207 11.03 -4.94 12.56
C PRO A 207 11.99 -3.80 12.19
N ALA A 208 12.99 -3.55 13.04
CA ALA A 208 13.96 -2.47 12.81
C ALA A 208 14.64 -2.60 11.43
N GLY A 209 14.58 -1.53 10.64
CA GLY A 209 15.07 -1.49 9.26
C GLY A 209 14.06 -1.91 8.20
N TYR A 210 12.81 -2.23 8.55
CA TYR A 210 11.77 -2.69 7.63
C TYR A 210 10.44 -1.96 7.83
N VAL A 211 9.56 -2.00 6.83
CA VAL A 211 8.16 -1.51 6.93
C VAL A 211 7.15 -2.58 7.35
N GLY A 212 7.60 -3.82 7.52
CA GLY A 212 6.80 -4.98 7.92
C GLY A 212 7.62 -6.27 7.89
N ASP A 213 6.98 -7.38 8.22
CA ASP A 213 7.50 -8.73 8.04
C ASP A 213 6.54 -9.55 7.14
N PRO A 214 7.01 -10.17 6.04
CA PRO A 214 6.16 -10.93 5.13
C PRO A 214 5.62 -12.24 5.74
N SER A 215 6.23 -12.75 6.82
CA SER A 215 5.80 -13.99 7.47
C SER A 215 4.63 -13.81 8.45
N THR A 216 4.34 -12.56 8.85
CA THR A 216 3.28 -12.21 9.80
C THR A 216 2.25 -11.28 9.16
N PRO A 217 1.02 -11.76 8.86
CA PRO A 217 -0.07 -10.87 8.43
C PRO A 217 -0.43 -9.86 9.51
N HIS A 218 -0.46 -8.58 9.16
CA HIS A 218 -0.71 -7.47 10.08
C HIS A 218 -1.62 -6.41 9.43
N GLU A 219 -2.36 -5.65 10.24
CA GLU A 219 -3.06 -4.45 9.75
C GLU A 219 -2.05 -3.41 9.25
N VAL A 220 -2.44 -2.59 8.28
CA VAL A 220 -1.54 -1.66 7.57
C VAL A 220 -1.99 -0.20 7.64
N THR A 221 -1.03 0.70 7.42
CA THR A 221 -1.28 2.12 7.16
C THR A 221 -0.54 2.57 5.90
N GLY A 222 -0.94 3.70 5.34
CA GLY A 222 -0.23 4.35 4.24
C GLY A 222 -1.07 4.62 2.99
N SER A 223 -2.28 4.04 2.87
CA SER A 223 -3.15 4.27 1.72
C SER A 223 -3.36 5.77 1.44
N PRO A 224 -3.20 6.23 0.19
CA PRO A 224 -3.58 7.59 -0.22
C PRO A 224 -5.08 7.75 -0.48
N MET A 225 -5.87 6.68 -0.33
CA MET A 225 -7.30 6.64 -0.59
C MET A 225 -8.09 6.65 0.72
N THR A 226 -9.28 7.26 0.70
CA THR A 226 -10.27 7.19 1.79
C THR A 226 -11.56 6.57 1.28
N ASP A 227 -12.23 5.82 2.15
CA ASP A 227 -13.55 5.25 1.88
C ASP A 227 -14.68 6.30 1.94
N ALA A 228 -15.90 5.83 1.72
CA ALA A 228 -17.14 6.61 1.75
C ALA A 228 -17.36 7.40 3.05
N ASP A 229 -16.87 6.90 4.18
CA ASP A 229 -17.01 7.48 5.51
C ASP A 229 -15.80 8.36 5.89
N GLY A 230 -14.81 8.49 5.00
CA GLY A 230 -13.59 9.27 5.19
C GLY A 230 -12.46 8.53 5.91
N ASN A 231 -12.59 7.22 6.16
CA ASN A 231 -11.53 6.43 6.78
C ASN A 231 -10.46 6.03 5.75
N PRO A 232 -9.18 5.87 6.14
CA PRO A 232 -8.14 5.37 5.25
C PRO A 232 -8.48 3.98 4.69
N GLN A 233 -8.34 3.80 3.38
CA GLN A 233 -8.67 2.57 2.64
C GLN A 233 -7.59 1.49 2.79
N ASN A 234 -7.16 1.20 4.02
CA ASN A 234 -6.10 0.24 4.35
C ASN A 234 -6.56 -1.23 4.29
N TYR A 235 -7.41 -1.59 3.33
CA TYR A 235 -8.04 -2.90 3.25
C TYR A 235 -8.12 -3.44 1.81
N PHE A 236 -8.23 -4.77 1.70
CA PHE A 236 -8.61 -5.48 0.49
C PHE A 236 -10.04 -5.99 0.67
N GLU A 237 -10.93 -5.62 -0.25
CA GLU A 237 -12.35 -5.97 -0.25
C GLU A 237 -12.82 -6.40 -1.63
N ILE A 238 -13.77 -7.32 -1.66
CA ILE A 238 -14.52 -7.68 -2.86
C ILE A 238 -16.00 -7.59 -2.53
N GLU A 239 -16.73 -6.76 -3.27
CA GLU A 239 -18.20 -6.68 -3.26
C GLU A 239 -18.76 -7.35 -4.52
N GLY A 240 -19.80 -8.17 -4.35
CA GLY A 240 -20.61 -8.69 -5.43
C GLY A 240 -21.30 -10.02 -5.08
N PRO A 241 -22.23 -10.49 -5.94
CA PRO A 241 -23.23 -11.49 -5.55
C PRO A 241 -22.65 -12.81 -4.99
N ASN A 242 -22.99 -13.13 -3.75
CA ASN A 242 -22.57 -14.30 -2.99
C ASN A 242 -21.04 -14.50 -2.90
N ILE A 243 -20.23 -13.44 -2.90
CA ILE A 243 -18.76 -13.56 -2.85
C ILE A 243 -18.25 -14.39 -1.65
N GLY A 244 -18.84 -14.20 -0.46
CA GLY A 244 -18.50 -14.94 0.76
C GLY A 244 -19.35 -16.19 1.00
N GLY A 245 -20.27 -16.52 0.09
CA GLY A 245 -21.28 -17.56 0.27
C GLY A 245 -22.71 -17.05 0.05
N PRO A 246 -23.73 -17.91 0.12
CA PRO A 246 -25.12 -17.53 -0.11
C PRO A 246 -25.59 -16.39 0.80
N GLY A 247 -25.92 -15.24 0.22
CA GLY A 247 -26.35 -14.03 0.94
C GLY A 247 -25.22 -13.20 1.56
N VAL A 248 -23.95 -13.54 1.30
CA VAL A 248 -22.78 -12.76 1.74
C VAL A 248 -22.17 -12.09 0.52
N ASP A 249 -22.59 -10.85 0.27
CA ASP A 249 -22.23 -10.07 -0.92
C ASP A 249 -20.96 -9.21 -0.74
N VAL A 250 -20.31 -9.24 0.43
CA VAL A 250 -19.04 -8.54 0.70
C VAL A 250 -18.08 -9.43 1.49
N VAL A 251 -16.79 -9.41 1.14
CA VAL A 251 -15.69 -9.96 1.95
C VAL A 251 -14.54 -8.94 2.03
N ARG A 252 -13.98 -8.72 3.23
CA ARG A 252 -12.93 -7.71 3.50
C ARG A 252 -11.86 -8.26 4.43
N THR A 253 -10.61 -7.83 4.24
CA THR A 253 -9.50 -7.99 5.18
C THR A 253 -8.69 -6.70 5.26
N ALA A 254 -8.24 -6.34 6.46
CA ALA A 254 -7.22 -5.30 6.68
C ALA A 254 -5.81 -5.90 6.84
N LEU A 255 -5.68 -7.23 6.88
CA LEU A 255 -4.42 -7.93 7.11
C LEU A 255 -3.62 -8.13 5.82
N PHE A 256 -2.36 -7.70 5.83
CA PHE A 256 -1.40 -7.89 4.76
C PHE A 256 -0.09 -8.51 5.30
N SER A 257 0.50 -9.41 4.52
CA SER A 257 1.93 -9.73 4.62
C SER A 257 2.72 -8.66 3.86
N VAL A 258 3.57 -7.91 4.55
CA VAL A 258 4.29 -6.75 4.00
C VAL A 258 5.80 -6.95 4.09
N GLU A 259 6.52 -6.73 2.99
CA GLU A 259 7.99 -6.64 2.97
C GLU A 259 8.45 -5.30 2.40
N GLY A 260 9.58 -4.81 2.90
CA GLY A 260 10.29 -3.67 2.33
C GLY A 260 11.39 -3.20 3.27
N LYS A 261 12.62 -3.17 2.76
CA LYS A 261 13.81 -2.78 3.55
C LYS A 261 14.03 -1.28 3.44
N VAL A 262 14.08 -0.58 4.57
CA VAL A 262 14.33 0.87 4.60
C VAL A 262 15.75 1.17 4.11
N SER A 263 15.88 2.18 3.24
CA SER A 263 17.17 2.66 2.75
C SER A 263 17.56 3.96 3.47
N GLY A 264 18.68 3.91 4.19
CA GLY A 264 19.12 4.99 5.08
C GLY A 264 18.28 5.13 6.34
N LEU A 265 18.52 6.19 7.08
CA LEU A 265 17.86 6.46 8.34
C LEU A 265 16.46 7.07 8.16
N THR A 266 15.46 6.49 8.83
CA THR A 266 14.11 7.05 8.94
C THR A 266 13.59 6.92 10.37
N ALA A 267 12.59 7.73 10.70
CA ALA A 267 11.87 7.66 11.98
C ALA A 267 10.40 7.33 11.74
N PHE A 268 9.76 6.69 12.73
CA PHE A 268 8.36 6.27 12.71
C PHE A 268 7.65 6.74 13.99
N ALA A 269 6.32 6.87 13.94
CA ALA A 269 5.46 7.15 15.08
C ALA A 269 4.40 6.05 15.27
N SER A 270 4.02 5.84 16.53
CA SER A 270 3.10 4.79 16.96
C SER A 270 2.12 5.30 18.03
N PRO A 271 0.82 5.42 17.74
CA PRO A 271 0.20 5.31 16.41
C PRO A 271 0.68 6.44 15.49
N ALA A 272 0.52 6.26 14.17
CA ALA A 272 0.60 7.37 13.21
C ALA A 272 -0.51 8.42 13.47
N GLY A 273 -0.34 9.62 12.90
CA GLY A 273 -1.36 10.67 12.92
C GLY A 273 -2.49 10.43 11.91
N GLY A 274 -3.29 11.46 11.67
CA GLY A 274 -4.29 11.48 10.58
C GLY A 274 -5.71 11.08 10.98
N SER A 275 -5.91 10.15 11.92
CA SER A 275 -7.26 9.83 12.43
C SER A 275 -7.58 10.60 13.73
N PRO A 276 -8.83 11.03 13.98
CA PRO A 276 -9.27 11.57 15.29
C PRO A 276 -9.29 10.52 16.41
N GLY A 277 -9.20 10.94 17.67
CA GLY A 277 -9.42 10.04 18.81
C GLY A 277 -9.25 10.69 20.20
N LYS A 278 -9.32 9.89 21.26
CA LYS A 278 -9.03 10.34 22.63
C LYS A 278 -7.52 10.42 22.90
N ALA A 279 -7.14 11.04 24.01
CA ALA A 279 -5.76 11.32 24.42
C ALA A 279 -4.77 10.19 24.09
N ARG A 280 -3.72 10.51 23.33
CA ARG A 280 -2.83 9.51 22.71
C ARG A 280 -1.50 9.40 23.43
N SER A 281 -1.03 8.17 23.60
CA SER A 281 0.34 7.84 23.98
C SER A 281 1.11 7.51 22.70
N VAL A 282 1.87 8.47 22.17
CA VAL A 282 2.64 8.33 20.93
C VAL A 282 4.07 7.90 21.24
N SER A 283 4.48 6.75 20.73
CA SER A 283 5.86 6.26 20.77
C SER A 283 6.57 6.59 19.46
N LEU A 284 7.84 7.00 19.52
CA LEU A 284 8.66 7.23 18.33
C LEU A 284 9.79 6.19 18.26
N THR A 285 10.13 5.74 17.05
CA THR A 285 11.22 4.77 16.79
C THR A 285 12.02 5.17 15.54
N ALA A 286 13.15 4.52 15.31
CA ALA A 286 14.02 4.73 14.15
C ALA A 286 14.31 3.41 13.40
N SER A 287 14.70 3.49 12.13
CA SER A 287 15.10 2.31 11.33
C SER A 287 16.41 1.69 11.81
N ASP A 288 17.36 2.48 12.30
CA ASP A 288 18.52 1.98 13.06
C ASP A 288 18.21 2.06 14.57
N PRO A 289 18.22 0.93 15.32
CA PRO A 289 17.95 0.93 16.76
C PRO A 289 19.03 1.64 17.59
N ARG A 290 20.15 2.05 16.99
CA ARG A 290 21.21 2.87 17.62
C ARG A 290 21.02 4.37 17.39
N ALA A 291 20.05 4.78 16.57
CA ALA A 291 19.77 6.18 16.30
C ALA A 291 18.93 6.81 17.41
N GLU A 292 19.17 8.08 17.68
CA GLU A 292 18.38 8.89 18.61
C GLU A 292 17.27 9.62 17.84
N VAL A 293 16.03 9.58 18.34
CA VAL A 293 14.92 10.34 17.77
C VAL A 293 14.78 11.68 18.50
N PHE A 294 14.64 12.77 17.75
CA PHE A 294 14.43 14.13 18.23
C PHE A 294 13.09 14.65 17.73
N TYR A 295 12.37 15.41 18.55
CA TYR A 295 11.02 15.87 18.23
C TYR A 295 10.67 17.28 18.74
N THR A 296 9.62 17.84 18.15
CA THR A 296 8.96 19.09 18.52
C THR A 296 7.43 18.88 18.53
N THR A 297 6.71 19.68 19.31
CA THR A 297 5.23 19.62 19.44
C THR A 297 4.55 20.97 19.23
N ASP A 298 5.34 21.99 18.87
CA ASP A 298 4.91 23.37 18.55
C ASP A 298 4.88 23.65 17.04
N GLY A 299 5.14 22.62 16.21
CA GLY A 299 5.19 22.71 14.75
C GLY A 299 6.51 23.20 14.16
N THR A 300 7.52 23.55 14.98
CA THR A 300 8.87 23.90 14.50
C THR A 300 9.60 22.69 13.90
N GLU A 301 10.59 22.89 13.00
CA GLU A 301 11.35 21.76 12.46
C GLU A 301 12.37 21.24 13.49
N PRO A 302 12.39 19.92 13.79
CA PRO A 302 13.36 19.35 14.72
C PRO A 302 14.79 19.35 14.15
N THR A 303 15.74 19.50 15.07
CA THR A 303 17.19 19.42 14.85
C THR A 303 17.82 18.47 15.89
N GLY A 304 19.13 18.23 15.81
CA GLY A 304 19.87 17.50 16.85
C GLY A 304 19.95 18.22 18.21
N GLU A 305 19.46 19.46 18.30
CA GLU A 305 19.37 20.24 19.55
C GLU A 305 17.93 20.28 20.10
N SER A 306 16.98 19.64 19.40
CA SER A 306 15.58 19.53 19.85
C SER A 306 15.43 18.54 21.01
N THR A 307 14.20 18.31 21.48
CA THR A 307 13.99 17.39 22.62
C THR A 307 14.25 15.94 22.19
N PRO A 308 15.15 15.19 22.84
CA PRO A 308 15.34 13.78 22.55
C PRO A 308 14.15 12.96 23.08
N TYR A 309 13.64 12.06 22.24
CA TYR A 309 12.60 11.11 22.59
C TYR A 309 13.18 10.01 23.49
N THR A 310 12.68 9.94 24.73
CA THR A 310 13.13 8.98 25.76
C THR A 310 11.99 8.19 26.40
N ARG A 311 10.73 8.58 26.14
CA ARG A 311 9.50 7.97 26.66
C ARG A 311 8.30 8.39 25.81
N PRO A 312 7.21 7.60 25.77
CA PRO A 312 6.02 7.95 25.00
C PRO A 312 5.47 9.35 25.31
N LEU A 313 5.11 10.07 24.26
CA LEU A 313 4.50 11.40 24.30
C LEU A 313 3.03 11.26 24.68
N ARG A 314 2.58 11.94 25.73
CA ARG A 314 1.16 12.01 26.08
C ARG A 314 0.56 13.28 25.48
N LEU A 315 -0.38 13.11 24.56
CA LEU A 315 -1.07 14.17 23.85
C LEU A 315 -2.51 14.28 24.36
N GLU A 316 -2.79 15.34 25.12
CA GLU A 316 -4.11 15.62 25.73
C GLU A 316 -4.94 16.63 24.93
N LYS A 317 -4.37 17.20 23.88
CA LYS A 317 -5.00 18.18 22.97
C LYS A 317 -4.47 17.99 21.55
N THR A 318 -5.19 18.49 20.54
CA THR A 318 -4.74 18.44 19.15
C THR A 318 -3.33 19.01 19.01
N THR A 319 -2.42 18.20 18.48
CA THR A 319 -0.97 18.48 18.46
C THR A 319 -0.35 17.98 17.17
N THR A 320 0.43 18.82 16.51
CA THR A 320 1.33 18.41 15.43
C THR A 320 2.69 18.04 16.03
N VAL A 321 3.07 16.77 15.90
CA VAL A 321 4.38 16.26 16.29
C VAL A 321 5.26 16.21 15.04
N LYS A 322 6.41 16.88 15.07
CA LYS A 322 7.45 16.70 14.06
C LYS A 322 8.64 16.00 14.67
N TYR A 323 9.25 15.08 13.93
CA TYR A 323 10.35 14.26 14.45
C TYR A 323 11.32 13.82 13.37
N LEU A 324 12.56 13.53 13.79
CA LEU A 324 13.62 12.95 12.96
C LEU A 324 14.48 12.01 13.79
N ALA A 325 15.24 11.14 13.13
CA ALA A 325 16.30 10.35 13.75
C ALA A 325 17.68 10.88 13.34
N LEU A 326 18.64 10.82 14.28
CA LEU A 326 20.07 10.98 14.02
C LEU A 326 20.82 9.69 14.35
N GLY A 327 21.55 9.14 13.39
CA GLY A 327 22.35 7.94 13.55
C GLY A 327 23.49 8.13 14.55
N PRO A 328 24.22 7.05 14.91
CA PRO A 328 25.49 7.19 15.62
C PRO A 328 26.47 8.06 14.80
N PRO A 329 27.38 8.81 15.45
CA PRO A 329 28.42 9.54 14.74
C PRO A 329 29.37 8.60 13.99
N ASP A 330 29.80 9.02 12.79
CA ASP A 330 30.84 8.36 12.02
C ASP A 330 32.26 8.69 12.55
N GLU A 331 33.30 8.23 11.85
CA GLU A 331 34.70 8.49 12.22
C GLU A 331 35.08 9.99 12.26
N LYS A 332 34.30 10.86 11.62
CA LYS A 332 34.48 12.32 11.60
C LYS A 332 33.58 13.04 12.61
N GLY A 333 32.67 12.34 13.27
CA GLY A 333 31.64 12.91 14.13
C GLY A 333 30.38 13.38 13.39
N GLU A 334 30.27 13.13 12.08
CA GLU A 334 29.07 13.44 11.30
C GLU A 334 27.99 12.38 11.60
N ARG A 335 26.72 12.80 11.69
CA ARG A 335 25.58 11.92 12.00
C ARG A 335 24.65 11.85 10.80
N GLU A 336 24.30 10.65 10.35
CA GLU A 336 23.23 10.48 9.36
C GLU A 336 21.92 11.07 9.91
N ARG A 337 21.25 11.94 9.13
CA ARG A 337 19.98 12.59 9.50
C ARG A 337 18.85 12.03 8.64
N SER A 338 17.77 11.56 9.27
CA SER A 338 16.57 11.17 8.54
C SER A 338 15.85 12.37 7.91
N PRO A 339 14.95 12.14 6.91
CA PRO A 339 13.89 13.09 6.62
C PRO A 339 13.10 13.45 7.88
N VAL A 340 12.60 14.68 7.96
CA VAL A 340 11.66 15.09 9.01
C VAL A 340 10.29 14.52 8.69
N ARG A 341 9.70 13.83 9.66
CA ARG A 341 8.31 13.38 9.64
C ARG A 341 7.43 14.40 10.35
N THR A 342 6.18 14.52 9.90
CA THR A 342 5.16 15.37 10.50
C THR A 342 3.89 14.56 10.65
N GLU A 343 3.39 14.43 11.87
CA GLU A 343 2.15 13.73 12.20
C GLU A 343 1.23 14.66 12.98
N THR A 344 -0.04 14.76 12.58
CA THR A 344 -1.04 15.54 13.30
C THR A 344 -2.00 14.61 14.01
N TYR A 345 -2.14 14.81 15.32
CA TYR A 345 -3.01 14.05 16.19
C TYR A 345 -4.17 14.94 16.61
N GLU A 346 -5.36 14.68 16.07
CA GLU A 346 -6.59 15.33 16.51
C GLU A 346 -7.13 14.64 17.76
N ILE A 347 -7.17 15.38 18.87
CA ILE A 347 -7.67 14.88 20.16
C ILE A 347 -9.06 15.47 20.40
N GLN A 348 -10.04 14.59 20.61
CA GLN A 348 -11.41 14.93 21.01
C GLN A 348 -11.59 14.68 22.51
N ASP A 349 -12.34 15.57 23.18
CA ASP A 349 -12.69 15.48 24.60
C ASP A 349 -13.55 14.23 24.93
#